data_AF-X0ZFG2-F1
#
_entry.id   AF-X0ZFG2-F1
#
_cell.length_a   1.000
_cell.length_b   1.000
_cell.length_c   1.000
_cell.angle_alpha   90.00
_cell.angle_beta   90.00
_cell.angle_gamma   90.00
#
_symmetry.space_group_name_H-M   'P 1'
#
loop_
_entity.id
_entity.type
_entity.pdbx_description
1 polymer ?
#
loop_
_entity_poly.entity_id
_entity_poly.type
_entity_poly.pdbx_seq_one_letter_code
_entity_poly.pdbx_strand_id
1 'polypeptide(L)' 'DQALQRFKELPGNQRLCRYAIKGDVAYRLCTHTFQCATCEFGQIMEDTFQQKLAKLAARREALRKKEQKAEA' A
#
# COMPACT_ATOMS: atom_id res chain seq x y z
N ASP A 1 -22.91 -3.19 -2.76
CA ASP A 1 -21.81 -3.69 -1.90
C ASP A 1 -22.24 -3.66 -0.43
N GLN A 2 -22.68 -4.80 0.11
CA GLN A 2 -23.22 -4.88 1.48
C GLN A 2 -22.15 -4.55 2.54
N ALA A 3 -20.88 -4.84 2.25
CA ALA A 3 -19.76 -4.55 3.15
C ALA A 3 -19.54 -3.04 3.34
N LEU A 4 -19.62 -2.26 2.25
CA LEU A 4 -19.49 -0.81 2.32
C LEU A 4 -20.64 -0.16 3.09
N GLN A 5 -21.84 -0.75 3.03
CA GLN A 5 -23.00 -0.26 3.77
C GLN A 5 -22.82 -0.49 5.27
N ARG A 6 -22.43 -1.70 5.68
CA ARG A 6 -22.09 -2.00 7.08
C ARG A 6 -20.98 -1.10 7.60
N PHE A 7 -19.98 -0.78 6.78
CA PHE A 7 -18.91 0.14 7.17
C PHE A 7 -19.42 1.57 7.43
N LYS A 8 -20.37 2.05 6.64
CA LYS A 8 -21.01 3.37 6.84
C LYS A 8 -21.90 3.42 8.08
N GLU A 9 -22.41 2.28 8.54
CA GLU A 9 -23.20 2.18 9.77
C GLU A 9 -22.33 2.20 11.04
N LEU A 10 -21.04 1.88 10.93
CA LEU A 10 -20.13 1.93 12.06
C LEU A 10 -19.99 3.36 12.61
N PRO A 11 -19.80 3.53 13.94
CA PRO A 11 -19.38 4.79 14.53
C PRO A 11 -18.10 5.32 13.88
N GLY A 12 -17.97 6.64 13.74
CA GLY A 12 -16.84 7.25 13.01
C GLY A 12 -15.45 6.85 13.52
N ASN A 13 -15.30 6.65 14.83
CA ASN A 13 -14.07 6.17 15.47
C ASN A 13 -13.75 4.68 15.19
N GLN A 14 -14.72 3.90 14.71
CA GLN A 14 -14.54 2.50 14.34
C GLN A 14 -14.32 2.32 12.83
N ARG A 15 -14.45 3.40 12.04
CA ARG A 15 -14.24 3.39 10.59
C ARG A 15 -12.75 3.40 10.25
N LEU A 16 -12.03 2.34 10.59
CA LEU A 16 -10.58 2.24 10.35
C LEU A 16 -10.24 2.21 8.85
N CYS A 17 -9.09 2.79 8.51
CA CYS A 17 -8.50 2.73 7.17
C CYS A 17 -8.02 1.31 6.86
N ARG A 18 -8.06 0.87 5.59
CA ARG A 18 -7.58 -0.46 5.18
C ARG A 18 -6.12 -0.72 5.59
N TYR A 19 -5.28 0.30 5.52
CA TYR A 19 -3.86 0.21 5.90
C TYR A 19 -3.69 0.07 7.41
N ALA A 20 -4.62 0.62 8.22
CA ALA A 20 -4.63 0.40 9.66
C ALA A 20 -5.15 -1.01 10.00
N ILE A 21 -6.21 -1.47 9.31
CA ILE A 21 -6.75 -2.83 9.47
C ILE A 21 -5.70 -3.89 9.12
N LYS A 22 -4.90 -3.65 8.08
CA LYS A 22 -3.80 -4.54 7.67
C LYS A 22 -2.55 -4.44 8.55
N GLY A 23 -2.45 -3.41 9.40
CA GLY A 23 -1.28 -3.16 10.24
C GLY A 23 -0.11 -2.49 9.51
N ASP A 24 -0.33 -1.98 8.29
CA ASP A 24 0.68 -1.19 7.57
C ASP A 24 0.92 0.17 8.26
N VAL A 25 -0.08 0.68 9.00
CA VAL A 25 0.03 1.85 9.88
C VAL A 25 -0.65 1.60 11.22
N ALA A 26 -0.19 2.27 12.27
CA ALA A 26 -0.69 2.04 13.63
C ALA A 26 -2.17 2.41 13.81
N TYR A 27 -2.59 3.57 13.33
CA TYR A 27 -3.97 4.02 13.44
C TYR A 27 -4.29 5.09 12.38
N ARG A 28 -5.42 4.92 11.69
CA ARG A 28 -5.98 5.94 10.80
C ARG A 28 -7.46 5.66 10.56
N LEU A 29 -8.29 6.69 10.59
CA LEU A 29 -9.69 6.60 10.18
C LEU A 29 -9.85 6.76 8.67
N CYS A 30 -10.80 6.04 8.09
CA CYS A 30 -11.17 6.15 6.69
C CYS A 30 -12.26 7.20 6.52
N THR A 31 -11.98 8.21 5.70
CA THR A 31 -12.94 9.25 5.30
C THR A 31 -13.59 8.96 3.94
N HIS A 32 -12.99 8.07 3.12
CA HIS A 32 -13.39 7.83 1.74
C HIS A 32 -14.12 6.50 1.50
N THR A 33 -14.59 5.81 2.54
CA THR A 33 -15.31 4.53 2.41
C THR A 33 -14.55 3.50 1.55
N PHE A 34 -13.26 3.34 1.80
CA PHE A 34 -12.35 2.46 1.05
C PHE A 34 -12.21 2.74 -0.45
N GLN A 35 -12.63 3.91 -0.95
CA GLN A 35 -12.32 4.36 -2.31
C GLN A 35 -10.86 4.82 -2.40
N CYS A 36 -9.92 3.87 -2.25
CA CYS A 36 -8.50 4.16 -2.17
C CYS A 36 -7.91 4.71 -3.47
N ALA A 37 -8.53 4.43 -4.62
CA ALA A 37 -8.10 4.94 -5.92
C ALA A 37 -8.14 6.49 -5.99
N THR A 38 -9.07 7.12 -5.28
CA THR A 38 -9.24 8.58 -5.22
C THR A 38 -8.82 9.19 -3.88
N CYS A 39 -8.34 8.35 -2.95
CA CYS A 39 -7.89 8.80 -1.64
C CYS A 39 -6.41 9.18 -1.69
N GLU A 40 -6.07 10.41 -1.34
CA GLU A 40 -4.68 10.91 -1.30
C GLU A 40 -3.76 10.00 -0.48
N PHE A 41 -4.20 9.58 0.71
CA PHE A 41 -3.41 8.66 1.54
C PHE A 41 -3.23 7.29 0.86
N GLY A 42 -4.25 6.83 0.14
CA GLY A 42 -4.17 5.59 -0.62
C GLY A 42 -3.14 5.65 -1.75
N GLN A 43 -3.13 6.77 -2.47
CA GLN A 43 -2.17 7.06 -3.54
C GLN A 43 -0.74 7.12 -3.00
N ILE A 44 -0.49 7.85 -1.91
CA ILE A 44 0.83 7.93 -1.28
C ILE A 44 1.36 6.55 -0.85
N MET A 45 0.50 5.72 -0.25
CA MET A 45 0.88 4.37 0.18
C MET A 45 1.27 3.49 -1.01
N GLU A 46 0.51 3.55 -2.10
CA GLU A 46 0.81 2.82 -3.33
C GLU A 46 2.09 3.31 -3.98
N ASP A 47 2.26 4.62 -4.15
CA ASP A 47 3.45 5.21 -4.75
C ASP A 47 4.72 4.83 -3.97
N THR A 48 4.65 4.88 -2.63
CA THR A 48 5.75 4.47 -1.76
C THR A 48 6.10 2.99 -1.95
N PHE A 49 5.08 2.13 -2.12
CA PHE A 49 5.29 0.71 -2.36
C PHE A 49 5.92 0.46 -3.74
N GLN A 50 5.41 1.11 -4.79
CA GLN A 50 5.94 1.01 -6.15
C GLN A 50 7.40 1.48 -6.22
N GLN A 51 7.74 2.58 -5.55
CA GLN A 51 9.13 3.05 -5.46
C GLN A 51 10.06 2.02 -4.80
N LYS A 52 9.60 1.34 -3.75
CA LYS A 52 10.39 0.26 -3.11
C LYS A 52 10.59 -0.92 -4.07
N LEU A 53 9.54 -1.33 -4.78
CA LEU A 53 9.64 -2.41 -5.77
C LEU A 53 10.61 -2.07 -6.90
N ALA A 54 10.55 -0.85 -7.44
CA ALA A 54 11.47 -0.38 -8.48
C ALA A 54 12.94 -0.44 -8.02
N LYS A 55 13.22 0.00 -6.78
CA LYS A 55 14.57 -0.08 -6.18
C LYS A 55 15.04 -1.52 -6.02
N LEU A 56 14.16 -2.42 -5.57
CA LEU A 56 14.48 -3.84 -5.43
C LEU A 56 14.76 -4.50 -6.79
N ALA A 57 13.97 -4.16 -7.82
CA ALA A 57 14.17 -4.64 -9.18
C ALA A 57 15.53 -4.21 -9.74
N ALA A 58 15.86 -2.92 -9.61
CA ALA A 58 17.16 -2.38 -10.04
C ALA A 58 18.34 -3.07 -9.31
N ARG A 59 18.22 -3.30 -8.00
CA ARG A 59 19.23 -4.02 -7.23
C ARG A 59 19.40 -5.46 -7.72
N ARG A 60 18.29 -6.17 -7.98
CA ARG A 60 18.33 -7.55 -8.49
C ARG A 60 18.99 -7.63 -9.86
N GLU A 61 18.69 -6.69 -10.74
CA GLU A 61 19.33 -6.62 -12.06
C GLU A 61 20.85 -6.34 -11.95
N ALA A 62 21.24 -5.43 -11.06
CA ALA A 62 22.65 -5.12 -10.83
C ALA A 62 23.43 -6.33 -10.29
N LEU A 63 22.82 -7.13 -9.40
CA LEU A 63 23.43 -8.38 -8.93
C LEU A 63 23.59 -9.39 -10.07
N ARG A 64 22.55 -9.61 -10.88
CA ARG A 64 22.60 -10.51 -12.04
C ARG A 64 23.72 -10.12 -13.02
N LYS A 65 23.88 -8.81 -13.30
CA LYS A 65 24.96 -8.31 -14.17
C LYS A 65 26.35 -8.57 -13.58
N LYS A 66 26.51 -8.51 -12.26
CA LYS A 66 27.78 -8.82 -11.59
C LYS A 66 28.10 -10.32 -11.67
N GLU A 67 27.11 -11.18 -11.48
CA GLU A 67 27.25 -12.64 -11.61
C GLU A 67 27.69 -13.01 -13.02
N GLN A 68 26.99 -12.50 -14.05
CA GLN A 68 27.35 -12.72 -15.46
C GLN A 68 28.76 -12.25 -15.81
N LYS A 69 29.22 -11.15 -15.20
CA LYS A 69 30.59 -10.65 -15.39
C LYS A 69 31.64 -11.48 -14.66
N ALA A 70 31.29 -12.12 -13.54
CA ALA A 70 32.20 -12.99 -12.80
C ALA A 70 32.38 -14.37 -13.46
N GLU A 71 31.37 -14.81 -14.22
CA GLU A 71 31.40 -16.06 -14.99
C GLU A 71 32.05 -15.92 -16.38
N ALA A 72 32.24 -14.68 -16.86
CA ALA A 72 32.88 -14.36 -18.14
C ALA A 72 34.37 -14.04 -17.95
#